data_AF-A0AAD3CVQ4-F1
#
_entry.id   AF-A0AAD3CVQ4-F1
#
_cell.length_a   1.000
_cell.length_b   1.000
_cell.length_c   1.000
_cell.angle_alpha   90.00
_cell.angle_beta   90.00
_cell.angle_gamma   90.00
#
_symmetry.space_group_name_H-M   'P 1'
#
loop_
_entity.id
_entity.type
_entity.pdbx_description
1 polymer ?
#
loop_
_entity_poly.entity_id
_entity_poly.type
_entity_poly.pdbx_seq_one_letter_code
_entity_poly.pdbx_strand_id
1 'polypeptide(L)'
;MGRNCADCDYYLASSRFSSNQWRKGPGYSRCRECVAGDGYGNNTSTTSYSFQCHQCYREFPDNNQLQMHMQVHRPRTVSCPVCGDQRFKSNANAVAHVESGYCRGCRGRDNARQQIYEFAARQGMNQYMTETPMLTYGSHGTQYSQVPDLPYKCPECNKYFRQMSQLLQHRDAKHSQNRYLGY
;
A
#
# COMPACT_ATOMS: atom_id res chain seq x y z
N MET A 1 11.89 21.70 52.00
CA MET A 1 13.07 21.51 51.14
C MET A 1 12.65 20.90 49.81
N GLY A 2 13.12 21.43 48.68
CA GLY A 2 12.89 20.91 47.32
C GLY A 2 14.20 20.69 46.55
N ARG A 3 14.15 19.99 45.42
CA ARG A 3 15.29 19.72 44.52
C ARG A 3 14.83 19.62 43.07
N ASN A 4 15.75 19.82 42.13
CA ASN A 4 15.51 19.62 40.70
C ASN A 4 15.41 18.13 40.35
N CYS A 5 14.48 17.80 39.45
CA CYS A 5 14.38 16.48 38.85
C CYS A 5 15.47 16.29 37.78
N ALA A 6 16.12 15.12 37.76
CA ALA A 6 17.19 14.83 36.80
C ALA A 6 16.75 14.66 35.33
N ASP A 7 15.44 14.49 35.06
CA ASP A 7 14.93 14.30 33.68
C ASP A 7 14.24 15.53 33.10
N CYS A 8 13.47 16.23 33.93
CA CYS A 8 12.66 17.36 33.49
C CYS A 8 13.20 18.71 33.98
N ASP A 9 14.29 18.69 34.76
CA ASP A 9 15.00 19.85 35.33
C ASP A 9 14.17 20.81 36.20
N TYR A 10 12.88 20.55 36.38
CA TYR A 10 12.00 21.35 37.24
C TYR A 10 12.34 21.21 38.72
N TYR A 11 12.36 22.34 39.43
CA TYR A 11 12.51 22.40 40.89
C TYR A 11 11.19 21.98 41.57
N LEU A 12 11.21 20.86 42.28
CA LEU A 12 10.03 20.26 42.87
C LEU A 12 10.23 20.02 44.38
N ALA A 13 9.13 20.07 45.15
CA ALA A 13 9.15 19.76 46.58
C ALA A 13 9.43 18.27 46.83
N SER A 14 10.01 17.91 47.98
CA SER A 14 10.33 16.52 48.35
C SER A 14 9.14 15.55 48.27
N SER A 15 7.90 16.04 48.41
CA SER A 15 6.65 15.28 48.26
C SER A 15 6.40 14.76 46.84
N ARG A 16 6.93 15.44 45.81
CA ARG A 16 6.83 15.04 44.39
C ARG A 16 7.84 13.95 43.99
N PHE A 17 8.68 13.51 44.94
CA PHE A 17 9.60 12.40 44.76
C PHE A 17 9.09 11.18 45.55
N SER A 18 9.42 9.97 45.06
CA SER A 18 9.31 8.77 45.89
C SER A 18 10.44 8.75 46.91
N SER A 19 10.23 8.19 48.11
CA SER A 19 11.27 8.04 49.13
C SER A 19 12.51 7.31 48.61
N ASN A 20 12.35 6.42 47.62
CA ASN A 20 13.46 5.72 46.97
C ASN A 20 14.24 6.62 45.99
N GLN A 21 13.57 7.58 45.34
CA GLN A 21 14.22 8.52 44.43
C GLN A 21 14.88 9.67 45.18
N TRP A 22 14.24 10.19 46.24
CA TRP A 22 14.79 11.27 47.06
C TRP A 22 16.10 10.89 47.77
N ARG A 23 16.22 9.61 48.16
CA ARG A 23 17.45 9.05 48.77
C ARG A 23 18.66 9.04 47.83
N LYS A 24 18.48 9.08 46.51
CA LYS A 24 19.59 9.08 45.54
C LYS A 24 20.42 10.37 45.55
N GLY A 25 19.91 11.44 46.15
CA GLY A 25 20.63 12.70 46.24
C GLY A 25 20.37 13.66 45.07
N PRO A 26 20.88 14.90 45.16
CA PRO A 26 20.73 15.91 44.12
C PRO A 26 21.41 15.47 42.82
N GLY A 27 20.80 15.73 41.66
CA GLY A 27 21.30 15.35 40.34
C GLY A 27 20.90 13.95 39.85
N TYR A 28 20.47 13.06 40.74
CA TYR A 28 20.03 11.69 40.38
C TYR A 28 18.57 11.39 40.77
N SER A 29 17.92 12.31 41.48
CA SER A 29 16.52 12.16 41.92
C SER A 29 15.58 12.45 40.76
N ARG A 30 14.72 11.50 40.40
CA ARG A 30 13.66 11.66 39.39
C ARG A 30 12.30 11.81 40.07
N CYS A 31 11.45 12.72 39.60
CA CYS A 31 10.10 12.93 40.16
C CYS A 31 9.20 11.73 39.85
N ARG A 32 8.10 11.58 40.59
CA ARG A 32 7.17 10.44 40.42
C ARG A 32 6.61 10.34 39.00
N GLU A 33 6.38 11.47 38.34
CA GLU A 33 5.85 11.54 36.97
C GLU A 33 6.89 11.03 35.95
N CYS A 34 8.16 11.48 36.05
CA CYS A 34 9.24 10.99 35.18
C CYS A 34 9.57 9.50 35.39
N VAL A 35 9.37 8.98 36.61
CA VAL A 35 9.61 7.56 36.93
C VAL A 35 8.45 6.67 36.48
N ALA A 36 7.22 7.20 36.43
CA ALA A 36 6.04 6.45 36.01
C ALA A 36 5.95 6.26 34.48
N GLY A 37 6.80 6.92 33.69
CA GLY A 37 6.84 6.77 32.23
C GLY A 37 5.83 7.62 31.47
N ASP A 38 4.99 8.40 32.16
CA ASP A 38 4.16 9.43 31.56
C ASP A 38 4.96 10.72 31.43
N GLY A 39 5.80 10.77 30.40
CA GLY A 39 6.55 11.96 30.02
C GLY A 39 5.60 13.12 29.67
N TYR A 40 5.28 13.96 30.65
CA TYR A 40 4.70 15.28 30.40
C TYR A 40 5.77 16.26 29.94
N GLY A 41 6.34 15.96 28.78
CA GLY A 41 6.81 16.96 27.84
C GLY A 41 5.72 17.18 26.79
N ASN A 42 4.58 17.74 27.17
CA ASN A 42 3.58 18.23 26.22
C ASN A 42 2.70 19.32 26.85
N ASN A 43 3.29 20.51 27.00
CA ASN A 43 2.52 21.74 26.89
C ASN A 43 2.81 22.36 25.53
N THR A 44 2.22 21.75 24.52
CA THR A 44 1.73 22.44 23.34
C THR A 44 0.41 21.78 22.97
N SER A 45 -0.67 22.28 23.56
CA SER A 45 -1.88 22.49 22.78
C SER A 45 -1.53 23.48 21.67
N THR A 46 -0.91 22.99 20.61
CA THR A 46 -0.86 23.70 19.34
C THR A 46 -1.82 22.92 18.47
N THR A 47 -3.00 23.51 18.25
CA THR A 47 -3.83 23.19 17.10
C THR A 47 -2.93 23.15 15.87
N SER A 48 -2.52 21.96 15.46
CA SER A 48 -1.52 21.73 14.43
C SER A 48 -2.10 20.74 13.44
N TYR A 49 -3.06 21.23 12.63
CA TYR A 49 -3.50 20.65 11.36
C TYR A 49 -3.57 19.11 11.32
N SER A 50 -4.51 18.50 12.06
CA SER A 50 -4.91 17.12 11.73
C SER A 50 -5.67 17.14 10.41
N PHE A 51 -5.28 16.27 9.50
CA PHE A 51 -5.98 16.06 8.23
C PHE A 51 -7.08 15.05 8.45
N GLN A 52 -8.34 15.51 8.43
CA GLN A 52 -9.50 14.67 8.70
C GLN A 52 -10.12 14.11 7.41
N CYS A 53 -10.45 12.83 7.40
CA CYS A 53 -11.22 12.25 6.30
C CYS A 53 -12.68 12.70 6.34
N HIS A 54 -13.20 13.30 5.27
CA HIS A 54 -14.59 13.76 5.22
C HIS A 54 -15.64 12.63 5.13
N GLN A 55 -15.22 11.37 4.91
CA GLN A 55 -16.13 10.23 4.77
C GLN A 55 -16.24 9.39 6.04
N CYS A 56 -15.16 9.27 6.81
CA CYS A 56 -15.14 8.48 8.05
C CYS A 56 -14.66 9.27 9.27
N TYR A 57 -14.41 10.57 9.12
CA TYR A 57 -14.02 11.53 10.17
C TYR A 57 -12.74 11.17 10.93
N ARG A 58 -11.96 10.22 10.41
CA ARG A 58 -10.70 9.78 11.01
C ARG A 58 -9.62 10.83 10.81
N GLU A 59 -8.89 11.09 11.88
CA GLU A 59 -7.82 12.09 11.92
C GLU A 59 -6.47 11.47 11.59
N PHE A 60 -5.70 12.19 10.77
CA PHE A 60 -4.35 11.81 10.39
C PHE A 60 -3.39 12.96 10.69
N PRO A 61 -2.15 12.65 11.11
CA PRO A 61 -1.17 13.69 11.45
C PRO A 61 -0.61 14.40 10.20
N ASP A 62 -0.72 13.80 9.01
CA ASP A 62 -0.17 14.36 7.77
C ASP A 62 -1.12 14.19 6.58
N ASN A 63 -1.05 15.11 5.61
CA ASN A 63 -1.82 15.04 4.37
C ASN A 63 -1.50 13.75 3.58
N ASN A 64 -0.23 13.35 3.52
CA ASN A 64 0.18 12.11 2.84
C ASN A 64 -0.53 10.88 3.40
N GLN A 65 -0.70 10.82 4.73
CA GLN A 65 -1.41 9.72 5.38
C GLN A 65 -2.91 9.77 5.10
N LEU A 66 -3.51 10.97 5.08
CA LEU A 66 -4.88 11.15 4.62
C LEU A 66 -5.05 10.69 3.16
N GLN A 67 -4.16 11.09 2.24
CA GLN A 67 -4.23 10.71 0.82
C GLN A 67 -4.10 9.19 0.61
N MET A 68 -3.22 8.54 1.36
CA MET A 68 -3.14 7.08 1.37
C MET A 68 -4.42 6.45 1.92
N HIS A 69 -5.00 7.02 2.98
CA HIS A 69 -6.26 6.57 3.54
C HIS A 69 -7.45 6.74 2.58
N MET A 70 -7.49 7.81 1.78
CA MET A 70 -8.56 8.01 0.78
C MET A 70 -8.63 6.88 -0.27
N GLN A 71 -7.56 6.08 -0.42
CA GLN A 71 -7.59 4.85 -1.22
C GLN A 71 -8.58 3.80 -0.68
N VAL A 72 -8.87 3.83 0.63
CA VAL A 72 -9.86 2.95 1.27
C VAL A 72 -11.26 3.26 0.75
N HIS A 73 -11.57 4.54 0.61
CA HIS A 73 -12.83 5.09 0.14
C HIS A 73 -13.04 5.02 -1.37
N ARG A 74 -12.02 4.65 -2.15
CA ARG A 74 -12.19 4.47 -3.60
C ARG A 74 -13.27 3.41 -3.88
N PRO A 75 -14.35 3.79 -4.60
CA PRO A 75 -15.41 2.84 -4.92
C PRO A 75 -14.84 1.71 -5.78
N ARG A 76 -15.30 0.49 -5.52
CA ARG A 76 -14.91 -0.69 -6.28
C ARG A 76 -15.74 -0.74 -7.57
N THR A 77 -15.36 0.08 -8.54
CA THR A 77 -16.10 0.24 -9.80
C THR A 77 -15.67 -0.74 -10.88
N VAL A 78 -14.59 -1.49 -10.65
CA VAL A 78 -14.04 -2.42 -11.64
C VAL A 78 -14.60 -3.81 -11.42
N SER A 79 -15.30 -4.32 -12.43
CA SER A 79 -15.74 -5.72 -12.51
C SER A 79 -14.65 -6.60 -13.11
N CYS A 80 -14.54 -7.83 -12.60
CA CYS A 80 -13.77 -8.87 -13.28
C CYS A 80 -14.39 -9.18 -14.66
N PRO A 81 -13.62 -9.18 -15.76
CA PRO A 81 -14.14 -9.45 -17.10
C PRO A 81 -14.56 -10.91 -17.31
N VAL A 82 -14.18 -11.83 -16.41
CA VAL A 82 -14.48 -13.27 -16.55
C VAL A 82 -15.61 -13.74 -15.63
N CYS A 83 -15.67 -13.27 -14.38
CA CYS A 83 -16.74 -13.65 -13.45
C CYS A 83 -17.72 -12.53 -13.12
N GLY A 84 -17.48 -11.30 -13.56
CA GLY A 84 -18.35 -10.15 -13.28
C GLY A 84 -18.24 -9.58 -11.86
N ASP A 85 -17.41 -10.13 -10.97
CA ASP A 85 -17.27 -9.64 -9.59
C ASP A 85 -16.81 -8.17 -9.54
N GLN A 86 -17.59 -7.30 -8.91
CA GLN A 86 -17.28 -5.87 -8.68
C GLN A 86 -16.57 -5.62 -7.35
N ARG A 87 -15.53 -6.41 -7.07
CA ARG A 87 -14.79 -6.31 -5.80
C ARG A 87 -13.51 -5.49 -5.92
N PHE A 88 -13.19 -4.99 -7.12
CA PHE A 88 -11.87 -4.46 -7.45
C PHE A 88 -11.87 -2.94 -7.54
N LYS A 89 -10.80 -2.36 -7.00
CA LYS A 89 -10.52 -0.91 -7.05
C LYS A 89 -9.77 -0.49 -8.31
N SER A 90 -9.25 -1.44 -9.09
CA SER A 90 -8.45 -1.21 -10.30
C SER A 90 -8.46 -2.44 -11.21
N ASN A 91 -8.20 -2.25 -12.50
CA ASN A 91 -8.09 -3.34 -13.48
C ASN A 91 -6.96 -4.31 -13.12
N ALA A 92 -5.83 -3.82 -12.60
CA ALA A 92 -4.73 -4.67 -12.14
C ALA A 92 -5.19 -5.66 -11.05
N ASN A 93 -6.03 -5.19 -10.11
CA ASN A 93 -6.56 -6.05 -9.04
C ASN A 93 -7.57 -7.08 -9.55
N ALA A 94 -8.39 -6.70 -10.53
CA ALA A 94 -9.33 -7.63 -11.18
C ALA A 94 -8.60 -8.74 -11.96
N VAL A 95 -7.54 -8.37 -12.68
CA VAL A 95 -6.68 -9.31 -13.40
C VAL A 95 -5.91 -10.21 -12.44
N ALA A 96 -5.32 -9.67 -11.36
CA ALA A 96 -4.64 -10.46 -10.33
C ALA A 96 -5.58 -11.47 -9.65
N HIS A 97 -6.85 -11.12 -9.45
CA HIS A 97 -7.87 -12.06 -8.97
C HIS A 97 -8.11 -13.24 -9.93
N VAL A 98 -8.10 -12.98 -11.24
CA VAL A 98 -8.20 -14.02 -12.26
C VAL A 98 -6.93 -14.89 -12.27
N GLU A 99 -5.74 -14.27 -12.29
CA GLU A 99 -4.44 -14.96 -12.32
C GLU A 99 -4.14 -15.79 -11.07
N SER A 100 -4.68 -15.39 -9.91
CA SER A 100 -4.50 -16.11 -8.64
C SER A 100 -5.38 -17.36 -8.50
N GLY A 101 -6.29 -17.61 -9.46
CA GLY A 101 -7.16 -18.80 -9.45
C GLY A 101 -8.30 -18.74 -8.43
N TYR A 102 -8.46 -17.65 -7.69
CA TYR A 102 -9.57 -17.44 -6.75
C TYR A 102 -10.87 -17.00 -7.46
N CYS A 103 -10.82 -16.78 -8.76
CA CYS A 103 -11.99 -16.48 -9.58
C CYS A 103 -12.87 -17.73 -9.74
N ARG A 104 -14.06 -17.72 -9.13
CA ARG A 104 -15.03 -18.83 -9.23
C ARG A 104 -15.49 -19.12 -10.66
N GLY A 105 -15.35 -18.14 -11.57
CA GLY A 105 -15.65 -18.29 -13.00
C GLY A 105 -14.50 -18.85 -13.85
N CYS A 106 -13.26 -18.87 -13.33
CA CYS A 106 -12.10 -19.37 -14.08
C CYS A 106 -11.78 -20.81 -13.64
N ARG A 107 -11.94 -21.79 -14.54
CA ARG A 107 -11.55 -23.19 -14.31
C ARG A 107 -10.01 -23.36 -14.34
N GLY A 108 -9.32 -22.85 -13.31
CA GLY A 108 -7.90 -23.10 -13.06
C GLY A 108 -6.95 -21.99 -13.51
N ARG A 109 -5.73 -22.01 -12.95
CA ARG A 109 -4.68 -20.99 -13.08
C ARG A 109 -4.15 -20.84 -14.52
N ASP A 110 -3.99 -21.95 -15.25
CA ASP A 110 -3.49 -21.93 -16.63
C ASP A 110 -4.55 -21.46 -17.63
N ASN A 111 -5.81 -21.85 -17.42
CA ASN A 111 -6.96 -21.33 -18.16
C ASN A 111 -7.14 -19.82 -17.93
N ALA A 112 -6.92 -19.33 -16.71
CA ALA A 112 -7.01 -17.91 -16.41
C ALA A 112 -6.02 -17.07 -17.24
N ARG A 113 -4.78 -17.55 -17.41
CA ARG A 113 -3.75 -16.86 -18.21
C ARG A 113 -4.13 -16.79 -19.70
N GLN A 114 -4.65 -17.89 -20.26
CA GLN A 114 -5.11 -17.95 -21.65
C GLN A 114 -6.32 -17.03 -21.89
N GLN A 115 -7.31 -17.07 -21.01
CA GLN A 115 -8.52 -16.23 -21.13
C GLN A 115 -8.19 -14.72 -21.08
N ILE A 116 -7.21 -14.30 -20.27
CA ILE A 116 -6.76 -12.90 -20.24
C ILE A 116 -6.06 -12.52 -21.56
N TYR A 117 -5.23 -13.39 -22.12
CA TYR A 117 -4.53 -13.15 -23.37
C TYR A 117 -5.52 -13.02 -24.55
N GLU A 118 -6.49 -13.94 -24.65
CA GLU A 118 -7.54 -13.89 -25.68
C GLU A 118 -8.44 -12.67 -25.53
N PHE A 119 -8.78 -12.29 -24.30
CA PHE A 119 -9.53 -11.06 -24.04
C PHE A 119 -8.75 -9.81 -24.48
N ALA A 120 -7.45 -9.73 -24.17
CA ALA A 120 -6.60 -8.62 -24.58
C ALA A 120 -6.52 -8.51 -26.12
N ALA A 121 -6.41 -9.64 -26.82
CA ALA A 121 -6.42 -9.67 -28.29
C ALA A 121 -7.76 -9.18 -28.86
N ARG A 122 -8.89 -9.63 -28.31
CA ARG A 122 -10.24 -9.24 -28.77
C ARG A 122 -10.57 -7.76 -28.52
N GLN A 123 -10.07 -7.20 -27.43
CA GLN A 123 -10.29 -5.79 -27.06
C GLN A 123 -9.36 -4.81 -27.80
N GLY A 124 -8.57 -5.30 -28.77
CA GLY A 124 -7.64 -4.45 -29.51
C GLY A 124 -6.47 -3.95 -28.66
N MET A 125 -6.13 -4.63 -27.56
CA MET A 125 -5.00 -4.29 -26.70
C MET A 125 -3.66 -4.83 -27.23
N ASN A 126 -3.56 -5.06 -28.55
CA ASN A 126 -2.38 -5.60 -29.24
C ASN A 126 -1.11 -4.77 -28.97
N GLN A 127 -1.24 -3.47 -28.71
CA GLN A 127 -0.11 -2.58 -28.33
C GLN A 127 0.66 -3.04 -27.08
N TYR A 128 0.02 -3.84 -26.22
CA TYR A 128 0.60 -4.37 -24.99
C TYR A 128 0.99 -5.84 -25.11
N MET A 129 0.76 -6.47 -26.26
CA MET A 129 1.00 -7.88 -26.48
C MET A 129 2.31 -8.08 -27.24
N THR A 130 3.00 -9.18 -26.97
CA THR A 130 4.10 -9.63 -27.83
C THR A 130 3.52 -10.43 -28.99
N GLU A 131 3.93 -10.11 -30.22
CA GLU A 131 3.71 -11.00 -31.35
C GLU A 131 4.42 -12.35 -31.05
N THR A 132 3.80 -13.46 -31.44
CA THR A 132 4.17 -14.85 -31.07
C THR A 132 5.68 -15.19 -31.19
N PRO A 133 6.18 -16.16 -30.39
CA PRO A 133 7.21 -15.91 -29.37
C PRO A 133 8.64 -16.18 -29.82
N MET A 134 9.59 -15.39 -29.30
CA MET A 134 11.00 -15.80 -29.28
C MET A 134 11.17 -17.01 -28.37
N LEU A 135 11.63 -18.12 -28.96
CA LEU A 135 12.05 -19.34 -28.29
C LEU A 135 13.15 -19.00 -27.27
N THR A 136 12.87 -19.14 -25.97
CA THR A 136 13.92 -19.19 -24.96
C THR A 136 14.25 -20.63 -24.63
N TYR A 137 15.51 -20.97 -24.89
CA TYR A 137 16.17 -22.25 -24.61
C TYR A 137 15.96 -22.66 -23.14
N GLY A 138 15.44 -23.87 -22.90
CA GLY A 138 15.54 -24.54 -21.60
C GLY A 138 14.25 -24.70 -20.81
N SER A 139 13.29 -25.51 -21.30
CA SER A 139 12.52 -26.37 -20.39
C SER A 139 11.96 -27.56 -21.15
N HIS A 140 12.54 -28.74 -20.90
CA HIS A 140 11.97 -30.01 -21.31
C HIS A 140 10.74 -30.29 -20.44
N GLY A 141 9.56 -30.33 -21.07
CA GLY A 141 8.46 -31.14 -20.56
C GLY A 141 7.16 -30.40 -20.25
N THR A 142 6.14 -30.78 -21.03
CA THR A 142 4.72 -30.80 -20.72
C THR A 142 3.88 -29.54 -21.01
N GLN A 143 2.99 -29.74 -22.00
CA GLN A 143 1.84 -28.94 -22.42
C GLN A 143 2.11 -27.57 -23.06
N TYR A 144 1.84 -27.52 -24.37
CA TYR A 144 1.79 -26.33 -25.20
C TYR A 144 0.87 -25.27 -24.59
N SER A 145 1.45 -24.31 -23.87
CA SER A 145 0.79 -23.05 -23.58
C SER A 145 0.79 -22.22 -24.87
N GLN A 146 -0.38 -21.95 -25.44
CA GLN A 146 -0.56 -21.06 -26.60
C GLN A 146 -0.10 -19.61 -26.34
N VAL A 147 0.21 -19.27 -25.09
CA VAL A 147 0.57 -17.93 -24.63
C VAL A 147 2.09 -17.83 -24.41
N PRO A 148 2.78 -16.83 -24.98
CA PRO A 148 4.21 -16.59 -24.73
C PRO A 148 4.56 -16.50 -23.25
N ASP A 149 5.80 -16.85 -22.87
CA ASP A 149 6.25 -16.85 -21.47
C ASP A 149 6.31 -15.42 -20.88
N LEU A 150 6.63 -14.44 -21.71
CA LEU A 150 6.44 -12.99 -21.47
C LEU A 150 5.47 -12.39 -22.50
N PRO A 151 4.15 -12.51 -22.28
CA PRO A 151 3.13 -12.15 -23.26
C PRO A 151 2.84 -10.65 -23.30
N TYR A 152 3.33 -9.87 -22.33
CA TYR A 152 2.98 -8.46 -22.19
C TYR A 152 4.19 -7.55 -22.27
N LYS A 153 4.11 -6.51 -23.10
CA LYS A 153 5.17 -5.51 -23.32
C LYS A 153 4.63 -4.11 -23.05
N CYS A 154 5.37 -3.29 -22.32
CA CYS A 154 5.05 -1.88 -22.17
C CYS A 154 5.51 -1.10 -23.42
N PRO A 155 4.63 -0.37 -24.14
CA PRO A 155 5.02 0.40 -25.32
C PRO A 155 5.86 1.63 -24.97
N GLU A 156 5.76 2.14 -23.73
CA GLU A 156 6.44 3.37 -23.31
C GLU A 156 7.91 3.12 -22.90
N CYS A 157 8.21 1.97 -22.31
CA CYS A 157 9.56 1.62 -21.85
C CYS A 157 10.10 0.29 -22.40
N ASN A 158 9.36 -0.38 -23.27
CA ASN A 158 9.69 -1.67 -23.89
C ASN A 158 10.01 -2.80 -22.90
N LYS A 159 9.61 -2.69 -21.62
CA LYS A 159 9.77 -3.77 -20.63
C LYS A 159 8.75 -4.89 -20.85
N TYR A 160 9.22 -6.11 -20.62
CA TYR A 160 8.42 -7.33 -20.75
C TYR A 160 7.95 -7.82 -19.39
N PHE A 161 6.73 -8.33 -19.34
CA PHE A 161 6.07 -8.83 -18.13
C PHE A 161 5.44 -10.18 -18.40
N ARG A 162 5.46 -11.04 -17.38
CA ARG A 162 4.86 -12.39 -17.44
C ARG A 162 3.35 -12.38 -17.19
N GLN A 163 2.85 -11.35 -16.52
CA GLN A 163 1.46 -11.20 -16.09
C GLN A 163 0.92 -9.83 -16.49
N MET A 164 -0.37 -9.76 -16.82
CA MET A 164 -0.99 -8.50 -17.24
C MET A 164 -1.13 -7.56 -16.04
N SER A 165 -1.38 -8.11 -14.85
CA SER A 165 -1.42 -7.34 -13.60
C SER A 165 -0.11 -6.58 -13.34
N GLN A 166 1.04 -7.22 -13.60
CA GLN A 166 2.36 -6.62 -13.46
C GLN A 166 2.59 -5.48 -14.46
N LEU A 167 2.18 -5.65 -15.72
CA LEU A 167 2.26 -4.59 -16.72
C LEU A 167 1.38 -3.39 -16.34
N LEU A 168 0.12 -3.64 -15.95
CA LEU A 168 -0.81 -2.59 -15.56
C LEU A 168 -0.32 -1.83 -14.33
N GLN A 169 0.17 -2.53 -13.31
CA GLN A 169 0.76 -1.89 -12.13
C GLN A 169 2.03 -1.11 -12.49
N HIS A 170 2.88 -1.65 -13.35
CA HIS A 170 4.08 -0.97 -13.81
C HIS A 170 3.73 0.34 -14.53
N ARG A 171 2.75 0.30 -15.44
CA ARG A 171 2.24 1.48 -16.12
C ARG A 171 1.64 2.47 -15.12
N ASP A 172 0.80 2.02 -14.22
CA ASP A 172 0.17 2.87 -13.21
C ASP A 172 1.19 3.48 -12.22
N ALA A 173 2.37 2.88 -12.04
CA ALA A 173 3.40 3.39 -11.14
C ALA A 173 4.46 4.25 -11.83
N LYS A 174 4.78 3.96 -13.10
CA LYS A 174 5.90 4.59 -13.83
C LYS A 174 5.47 5.49 -14.98
N HIS A 175 4.26 5.30 -15.48
CA HIS A 175 3.72 5.90 -16.69
C HIS A 175 2.38 6.63 -16.43
N SER A 176 1.90 6.67 -15.19
CA SER A 176 0.62 7.27 -14.80
C SER A 176 0.62 8.80 -14.72
N GLN A 177 1.45 9.47 -15.51
CA GLN A 177 1.48 10.94 -15.55
C GLN A 177 0.43 11.54 -16.51
N ASN A 178 -0.66 10.83 -16.85
CA ASN A 178 -1.79 11.50 -17.48
C ASN A 178 -3.14 10.80 -17.30
N ARG A 179 -3.92 11.24 -16.30
CA ARG A 179 -5.38 11.08 -16.25
C ARG A 179 -6.09 12.31 -15.65
N TYR A 180 -5.66 13.50 -16.07
CA TYR A 180 -6.52 14.69 -16.02
C TYR A 180 -6.89 15.08 -17.45
N LEU A 181 -7.79 14.32 -18.07
CA LEU A 181 -8.65 14.82 -19.13
C LEU A 181 -9.97 14.05 -19.07
N GLY A 182 -11.05 14.77 -18.80
CA GLY A 182 -12.41 14.26 -18.88
C GLY A 182 -13.34 14.78 -17.79
N TYR A 183 -13.45 16.11 -17.65
CA TYR A 183 -14.72 16.85 -17.68
C TYR A 183 -14.43 18.28 -18.14
#